data_AF-A0A6J4SIA7-F1
#
_entry.id   AF-A0A6J4SIA7-F1
#
_cell.length_a   1.000
_cell.length_b   1.000
_cell.length_c   1.000
_cell.angle_alpha   90.00
_cell.angle_beta   90.00
_cell.angle_gamma   90.00
#
_symmetry.space_group_name_H-M   'P 1'
#
loop_
_entity.id
_entity.type
_entity.pdbx_description
1 polymer ?
#
loop_
_entity_poly.entity_id
_entity_poly.type
_entity_poly.pdbx_seq_one_letter_code
_entity_poly.pdbx_strand_id
1 'polypeptide(L)'
;TYQIVNELTQRGIGQSTAVGIGGDPIIGTNFIEILGKFEEDPETDCVVMIGEIGGNAEQLAAEYVRSEMQTPVVAYIAGFTAPEGKTMGHAGAIVSGGESTAEAKSEALRGAGIRAATNPSEVAELVAEALGE
;
A
#
# COMPACT_ATOMS: atom_id res chain seq x y z
N THR A 1 8.23 -4.45 1.39
CA THR A 1 7.76 -5.65 2.12
C THR A 1 8.55 -5.97 3.37
N TYR A 2 9.82 -6.39 3.30
CA TYR A 2 10.57 -6.85 4.48
C TYR A 2 10.66 -5.85 5.64
N GLN A 3 10.83 -4.55 5.36
CA GLN A 3 10.88 -3.55 6.42
C GLN A 3 9.57 -3.46 7.20
N ILE A 4 8.43 -3.42 6.50
CA ILE A 4 7.10 -3.39 7.13
C ILE A 4 6.86 -4.65 7.97
N VAL A 5 7.21 -5.83 7.44
CA VAL A 5 7.16 -7.10 8.17
C VAL A 5 7.96 -7.01 9.47
N ASN A 6 9.17 -6.46 9.42
CA ASN A 6 10.00 -6.26 10.61
C ASN A 6 9.34 -5.30 11.61
N GLU A 7 8.86 -4.12 11.17
CA GLU A 7 8.22 -3.14 12.06
C GLU A 7 6.99 -3.73 12.78
N LEU A 8 6.16 -4.50 12.06
CA LEU A 8 5.02 -5.22 12.65
C LEU A 8 5.47 -6.31 13.63
N THR A 9 6.48 -7.10 13.25
CA THR A 9 7.03 -8.17 14.10
C THR A 9 7.60 -7.63 15.40
N GLN A 10 8.28 -6.48 15.38
CA GLN A 10 8.80 -5.82 16.59
C GLN A 10 7.68 -5.39 17.56
N ARG A 11 6.43 -5.26 17.07
CA ARG A 11 5.25 -5.02 17.89
C ARG A 11 4.49 -6.28 18.29
N GLY A 12 4.96 -7.46 17.88
CA GLY A 12 4.27 -8.73 18.12
C GLY A 12 3.15 -9.03 17.13
N ILE A 13 3.00 -8.23 16.08
CA ILE A 13 1.97 -8.41 15.05
C ILE A 13 2.54 -9.30 13.94
N GLY A 14 1.97 -10.49 13.79
CA GLY A 14 2.33 -11.47 12.75
C GLY A 14 1.75 -11.13 11.38
N GLN A 15 2.22 -11.81 10.34
CA GLN A 15 1.65 -11.73 8.99
C GLN A 15 1.16 -13.12 8.59
N SER A 16 -0.11 -13.25 8.21
CA SER A 16 -0.68 -14.48 7.66
C SER A 16 -0.15 -14.75 6.25
N THR A 17 -0.12 -13.71 5.41
CA THR A 17 0.33 -13.78 4.01
C THR A 17 1.09 -12.51 3.60
N ALA A 18 2.09 -12.64 2.71
CA ALA A 18 2.78 -11.53 2.08
C ALA A 18 2.93 -11.76 0.57
N VAL A 19 2.49 -10.79 -0.24
CA VAL A 19 2.53 -10.86 -1.71
C VAL A 19 3.32 -9.66 -2.26
N GLY A 20 4.25 -9.92 -3.17
CA GLY A 20 4.90 -8.89 -3.98
C GLY A 20 4.42 -8.98 -5.42
N ILE A 21 3.75 -7.94 -5.92
CA ILE A 21 3.19 -7.90 -7.29
C ILE A 21 4.22 -7.51 -8.36
N GLY A 22 5.41 -7.06 -7.95
CA GLY A 22 6.46 -6.57 -8.84
C GLY A 22 6.34 -5.07 -9.14
N GLY A 23 7.45 -4.44 -9.55
CA GLY A 23 7.51 -3.02 -9.91
C GLY A 23 7.68 -2.78 -11.41
N ASP A 24 7.45 -3.79 -12.23
CA ASP A 24 7.52 -3.68 -13.69
C ASP A 24 6.21 -3.10 -14.25
N PRO A 25 6.24 -2.42 -15.42
CA PRO A 25 5.03 -1.86 -16.02
C PRO A 25 4.04 -2.93 -16.53
N ILE A 26 4.53 -4.16 -16.75
CA ILE A 26 3.71 -5.32 -17.13
C ILE A 26 3.77 -6.31 -15.98
N ILE A 27 2.69 -6.38 -15.21
CA ILE A 27 2.56 -7.22 -14.02
C ILE A 27 1.67 -8.42 -14.29
N GLY A 28 1.92 -9.52 -13.57
CA GLY A 28 1.10 -10.74 -13.66
C GLY A 28 -0.20 -10.69 -12.84
N THR A 29 -0.26 -9.79 -11.85
CA THR A 29 -1.44 -9.52 -11.02
C THR A 29 -1.36 -8.09 -10.48
N ASN A 30 -2.48 -7.52 -10.01
CA ASN A 30 -2.56 -6.14 -9.54
C ASN A 30 -3.10 -6.03 -8.10
N PHE A 31 -3.11 -4.81 -7.53
CA PHE A 31 -3.61 -4.59 -6.17
C PHE A 31 -5.05 -5.04 -5.98
N ILE A 32 -5.96 -4.72 -6.90
CA ILE A 32 -7.39 -5.04 -6.77
C ILE A 32 -7.60 -6.55 -6.66
N GLU A 33 -6.94 -7.34 -7.51
CA GLU A 33 -7.03 -8.80 -7.46
C GLU A 33 -6.52 -9.40 -6.15
N ILE A 34 -5.43 -8.86 -5.60
CA ILE A 34 -4.87 -9.33 -4.33
C ILE A 34 -5.73 -8.86 -3.14
N LEU A 35 -6.22 -7.62 -3.18
CA LEU A 35 -7.12 -7.07 -2.16
C LEU A 35 -8.42 -7.86 -2.08
N GLY A 36 -9.01 -8.25 -3.21
CA GLY A 36 -10.17 -9.14 -3.24
C GLY A 36 -9.89 -10.50 -2.60
N LYS A 37 -8.70 -11.07 -2.83
CA LYS A 37 -8.29 -12.33 -2.18
C LYS A 37 -8.12 -12.20 -0.68
N PHE A 38 -7.62 -11.06 -0.20
CA PHE A 38 -7.51 -10.79 1.23
C PHE A 38 -8.85 -10.50 1.89
N GLU A 39 -9.79 -9.85 1.20
CA GLU A 39 -11.17 -9.68 1.69
C GLU A 39 -11.90 -11.03 1.82
N GLU A 40 -11.65 -11.96 0.91
CA GLU A 40 -12.24 -13.31 0.93
C GLU A 40 -11.58 -14.25 1.95
N ASP A 41 -10.42 -13.90 2.49
CA ASP A 41 -9.66 -14.73 3.42
C ASP A 41 -10.09 -14.47 4.88
N PRO A 42 -10.77 -15.42 5.55
CA PRO A 42 -11.24 -15.23 6.91
C PRO A 42 -10.12 -15.13 7.97
N GLU A 43 -8.87 -15.43 7.60
CA GLU A 43 -7.69 -15.27 8.48
C GLU A 43 -7.00 -13.91 8.27
N THR A 44 -7.56 -13.01 7.45
CA THR A 44 -7.04 -11.66 7.26
C THR A 44 -7.79 -10.64 8.13
N ASP A 45 -7.16 -10.24 9.23
CA ASP A 45 -7.73 -9.23 10.14
C ASP A 45 -7.46 -7.78 9.70
N CYS A 46 -6.38 -7.54 8.95
CA CYS A 46 -5.96 -6.23 8.46
C CYS A 46 -5.01 -6.38 7.27
N VAL A 47 -5.10 -5.48 6.30
CA VAL A 47 -4.22 -5.45 5.12
C VAL A 47 -3.30 -4.23 5.16
N VAL A 48 -2.01 -4.46 4.89
CA VAL A 48 -1.07 -3.38 4.58
C VAL A 48 -0.79 -3.33 3.09
N MET A 49 -1.21 -2.26 2.43
CA MET A 49 -0.92 -2.00 1.02
C MET A 49 0.32 -1.11 0.88
N ILE A 50 1.35 -1.63 0.22
CA ILE A 50 2.62 -0.91 -0.01
C ILE A 50 2.70 -0.54 -1.48
N GLY A 51 2.58 0.76 -1.79
CA GLY A 51 2.70 1.31 -3.13
C GLY A 51 4.01 2.07 -3.34
N GLU A 52 4.18 2.59 -4.56
CA GLU A 52 5.31 3.44 -4.93
C GLU A 52 4.87 4.55 -5.89
N ILE A 53 5.76 5.48 -6.22
CA ILE A 53 5.50 6.49 -7.26
C ILE A 53 5.33 5.87 -8.66
N GLY A 54 4.60 6.54 -9.55
CA GLY A 54 4.43 6.13 -10.96
C GLY A 54 3.15 5.34 -11.23
N GLY A 55 2.46 5.64 -12.34
CA GLY A 55 1.14 5.05 -12.63
C GLY A 55 0.04 5.47 -11.64
N ASN A 56 -1.08 4.74 -11.64
CA ASN A 56 -2.29 5.06 -10.89
C ASN A 56 -2.91 3.86 -10.13
N ALA A 57 -2.13 2.79 -9.93
CA ALA A 57 -2.65 1.53 -9.39
C ALA A 57 -3.23 1.69 -7.97
N GLU A 58 -2.63 2.55 -7.15
CA GLU A 58 -3.04 2.81 -5.77
C GLU A 58 -4.34 3.62 -5.69
N GLN A 59 -4.57 4.53 -6.64
CA GLN A 59 -5.84 5.25 -6.73
C GLN A 59 -6.98 4.31 -7.11
N LEU A 60 -6.75 3.42 -8.09
CA LEU A 60 -7.72 2.39 -8.46
C LEU A 60 -7.99 1.42 -7.30
N ALA A 61 -6.94 1.05 -6.56
CA ALA A 61 -7.09 0.26 -5.34
C ALA A 61 -7.88 1.02 -4.26
N ALA A 62 -7.67 2.34 -4.12
CA ALA A 62 -8.42 3.17 -3.17
C ALA A 62 -9.93 3.15 -3.45
N GLU A 63 -10.31 3.26 -4.72
CA GLU A 63 -11.71 3.16 -5.15
C GLU A 63 -12.31 1.78 -4.84
N TYR A 64 -11.55 0.71 -5.10
CA TYR A 64 -11.97 -0.66 -4.78
C TYR A 64 -12.15 -0.88 -3.29
N VAL A 65 -11.17 -0.51 -2.46
CA VAL A 65 -11.25 -0.65 -1.00
C VAL A 65 -12.47 0.09 -0.45
N ARG A 66 -12.74 1.30 -0.93
CA ARG A 66 -13.89 2.10 -0.50
C ARG A 66 -15.24 1.44 -0.83
N SER A 67 -15.32 0.71 -1.94
CA SER A 67 -16.59 0.18 -2.46
C SER A 67 -16.85 -1.26 -2.04
N GLU A 68 -15.80 -2.08 -1.95
CA GLU A 68 -15.93 -3.54 -1.88
C GLU A 68 -15.32 -4.16 -0.60
N MET A 69 -14.46 -3.45 0.14
CA MET A 69 -13.77 -4.04 1.30
C MET A 69 -14.37 -3.62 2.64
N GLN A 70 -14.45 -4.60 3.55
CA GLN A 70 -14.74 -4.38 4.97
C GLN A 70 -13.49 -4.57 5.83
N THR A 71 -12.56 -5.42 5.39
CA THR A 71 -11.28 -5.63 6.08
C THR A 71 -10.48 -4.32 6.10
N PRO A 72 -10.00 -3.87 7.27
CA PRO A 72 -9.31 -2.59 7.38
C PRO A 72 -8.02 -2.59 6.57
N VAL A 73 -7.79 -1.50 5.83
CA VAL A 73 -6.59 -1.31 5.03
C VAL A 73 -5.77 -0.13 5.57
N VAL A 74 -4.48 -0.37 5.77
CA VAL A 74 -3.46 0.66 6.01
C VAL A 74 -2.57 0.72 4.79
N ALA A 75 -2.19 1.93 4.36
CA ALA A 75 -1.35 2.11 3.18
C ALA A 75 -0.03 2.84 3.49
N TYR A 76 0.98 2.58 2.67
CA TYR A 76 2.25 3.31 2.66
C TYR A 76 2.72 3.47 1.22
N ILE A 77 3.09 4.69 0.82
CA ILE A 77 3.64 4.99 -0.50
C ILE A 77 5.13 5.32 -0.37
N ALA A 78 5.97 4.54 -1.04
CA ALA A 78 7.40 4.84 -1.14
C ALA A 78 7.67 5.97 -2.15
N GLY A 79 8.75 6.72 -1.94
CA GLY A 79 9.26 7.69 -2.92
C GLY A 79 8.85 9.16 -2.73
N PHE A 80 8.48 9.58 -1.51
CA PHE A 80 8.22 11.00 -1.19
C PHE A 80 9.39 11.95 -1.50
N THR A 81 10.63 11.45 -1.42
CA THR A 81 11.84 12.22 -1.70
C THR A 81 12.36 12.04 -3.13
N ALA A 82 11.54 11.43 -4.01
CA ALA A 82 11.93 11.17 -5.38
C ALA A 82 12.04 12.45 -6.20
N PRO A 83 13.18 12.72 -6.88
CA PRO A 83 13.28 13.83 -7.80
C PRO A 83 12.42 13.57 -9.05
N GLU A 84 11.77 14.62 -9.55
CA GLU A 84 10.98 14.56 -10.77
C GLU A 84 11.80 14.11 -11.98
N GLY A 85 11.15 13.38 -12.90
CA GLY A 85 11.76 12.94 -14.16
C GLY A 85 12.86 11.88 -14.03
N LYS A 86 13.06 11.30 -12.84
CA LYS A 86 13.96 10.15 -12.66
C LYS A 86 13.18 8.85 -12.50
N THR A 87 13.64 7.82 -13.20
CA THR A 87 13.29 6.43 -12.94
C THR A 87 13.99 5.98 -11.66
N MET A 88 13.25 5.39 -10.74
CA MET A 88 13.83 4.75 -9.54
C MET A 88 14.29 3.32 -9.85
N GLY A 89 14.61 2.55 -8.81
CA GLY A 89 15.13 1.18 -8.98
C GLY A 89 14.17 0.23 -9.72
N HIS A 90 12.86 0.42 -9.60
CA HIS A 90 11.85 -0.35 -10.34
C HIS A 90 11.51 0.30 -11.69
N ALA A 91 11.30 -0.53 -12.71
CA ALA A 91 11.10 -0.06 -14.09
C ALA A 91 9.82 0.78 -14.27
N GLY A 92 8.78 0.51 -13.47
CA GLY A 92 7.52 1.25 -13.45
C GLY A 92 7.55 2.56 -12.64
N ALA A 93 8.58 2.78 -11.82
CA ALA A 93 8.71 3.92 -10.92
C ALA A 93 9.20 5.18 -11.66
N ILE A 94 8.39 5.66 -12.61
CA ILE A 94 8.63 6.89 -13.37
C ILE A 94 7.64 7.95 -12.90
N VAL A 95 8.16 9.04 -12.33
CA VAL A 95 7.34 10.20 -11.97
C VAL A 95 7.10 11.05 -13.21
N SER A 96 5.90 10.99 -13.77
CA SER A 96 5.44 11.87 -14.84
C SER A 96 4.87 13.20 -14.34
N GLY A 97 4.85 13.42 -13.02
CA GLY A 97 4.27 14.58 -12.35
C GLY A 97 2.78 14.40 -12.05
N GLY A 98 2.23 15.27 -11.20
CA GLY A 98 0.81 15.26 -10.83
C GLY A 98 0.39 14.02 -10.03
N GLU A 99 -0.57 13.26 -10.57
CA GLU A 99 -1.18 12.10 -9.90
C GLU A 99 -0.21 10.93 -9.68
N SER A 100 0.94 10.91 -10.36
CA SER A 100 1.95 9.86 -10.19
C SER A 100 2.82 10.03 -8.94
N THR A 101 2.70 11.15 -8.23
CA THR A 101 3.54 11.47 -7.06
C THR A 101 3.11 10.70 -5.82
N ALA A 102 4.04 10.50 -4.88
CA ALA A 102 3.74 9.82 -3.61
C ALA A 102 2.67 10.56 -2.81
N GLU A 103 2.71 11.90 -2.82
CA GLU A 103 1.72 12.74 -2.15
C GLU A 103 0.34 12.57 -2.76
N ALA A 104 0.19 12.73 -4.08
CA ALA A 104 -1.11 12.62 -4.74
C ALA A 104 -1.75 11.23 -4.53
N LYS A 105 -0.94 10.17 -4.57
CA LYS A 105 -1.39 8.80 -4.25
C LYS A 105 -1.84 8.67 -2.80
N SER A 106 -1.08 9.23 -1.86
CA SER A 106 -1.42 9.19 -0.43
C SER A 106 -2.69 10.00 -0.14
N GLU A 107 -2.89 11.14 -0.79
CA GLU A 107 -4.12 11.92 -0.70
C GLU A 107 -5.33 11.15 -1.25
N ALA A 108 -5.19 10.48 -2.39
CA ALA A 108 -6.27 9.65 -2.95
C ALA A 108 -6.67 8.50 -1.99
N LEU A 109 -5.68 7.83 -1.39
CA LEU A 109 -5.91 6.79 -0.38
C LEU A 109 -6.65 7.35 0.85
N ARG A 110 -6.20 8.48 1.39
CA ARG A 110 -6.88 9.15 2.51
C ARG A 110 -8.30 9.58 2.14
N GLY A 111 -8.51 10.07 0.92
CA GLY A 111 -9.83 10.42 0.40
C GLY A 111 -10.80 9.23 0.28
N ALA A 112 -10.26 8.01 0.17
CA ALA A 112 -11.02 6.76 0.22
C ALA A 112 -11.27 6.23 1.64
N GLY A 113 -10.78 6.92 2.67
CA GLY A 113 -10.87 6.47 4.07
C GLY A 113 -9.75 5.54 4.51
N ILE A 114 -8.74 5.31 3.67
CA ILE A 114 -7.57 4.47 4.00
C ILE A 114 -6.56 5.31 4.76
N ARG A 115 -6.07 4.80 5.89
CA ARG A 115 -5.01 5.47 6.65
C ARG A 115 -3.68 5.28 5.93
N ALA A 116 -3.14 6.36 5.36
CA ALA A 116 -1.88 6.36 4.62
C ALA A 116 -0.72 6.91 5.46
N ALA A 117 0.15 6.01 5.93
CA ALA A 117 1.35 6.31 6.70
C ALA A 117 2.42 7.01 5.86
N THR A 118 3.25 7.81 6.54
CA THR A 118 4.39 8.51 5.95
C THR A 118 5.70 7.73 6.05
N ASN A 119 5.77 6.74 6.94
CA ASN A 119 6.96 5.91 7.13
C ASN A 119 6.60 4.49 7.64
N PRO A 120 7.52 3.52 7.52
CA PRO A 120 7.29 2.14 7.94
C PRO A 120 6.92 1.95 9.42
N SER A 121 7.47 2.74 10.33
CA SER A 121 7.15 2.60 11.76
C SER A 121 5.73 3.06 12.08
N GLU A 122 5.27 4.13 11.43
CA GLU A 122 3.89 4.61 11.52
C GLU A 122 2.90 3.59 10.95
N VAL A 123 3.27 2.82 9.91
CA VAL A 123 2.42 1.71 9.44
C VAL A 123 2.10 0.73 10.58
N ALA A 124 3.12 0.36 11.36
CA ALA A 124 2.94 -0.59 12.45
C ALA A 124 2.07 -0.01 13.59
N GLU A 125 2.09 1.30 13.81
CA GLU A 125 1.19 2.00 14.74
C GLU A 125 -0.26 1.93 14.28
N LEU A 126 -0.50 2.30 13.02
CA LEU A 126 -1.85 2.32 12.45
C LEU A 126 -2.46 0.92 12.36
N VAL A 127 -1.66 -0.12 12.12
CA VAL A 127 -2.12 -1.51 12.14
C VAL A 127 -2.51 -1.93 13.56
N ALA A 128 -1.69 -1.65 14.57
CA ALA A 128 -2.04 -1.93 15.96
C ALA A 128 -3.37 -1.25 16.36
N GLU A 129 -3.54 0.02 16.00
CA GLU A 129 -4.80 0.74 16.19
C GLU A 129 -5.98 0.11 15.43
N ALA A 130 -5.75 -0.45 14.24
CA ALA A 130 -6.79 -1.14 13.46
C ALA A 130 -7.30 -2.40 14.19
N LEU A 131 -6.37 -3.11 14.81
CA LEU A 131 -6.60 -4.38 15.50
C LEU A 131 -7.06 -4.19 16.95
N GLY A 132 -6.92 -2.98 17.51
CA GLY A 132 -7.27 -2.66 18.89
C GLY A 132 -6.23 -3.12 19.91
N GLU A 133 -4.94 -3.15 19.51
CA GLU A 133 -3.79 -3.52 20.36
C GLU A 133 -3.06 -2.32 20.97
#